data_AF-A0A529I7H0-F1
#
_entry.id   AF-A0A529I7H0-F1
#
_cell.length_a   1.000
_cell.length_b   1.000
_cell.length_c   1.000
_cell.angle_alpha   90.00
_cell.angle_beta   90.00
_cell.angle_gamma   90.00
#
_symmetry.space_group_name_H-M   'P 1'
#
loop_
_entity.id
_entity.type
_entity.pdbx_description
1 polymer ?
#
loop_
_entity_poly.entity_id
_entity_poly.type
_entity_poly.pdbx_seq_one_letter_code
_entity_poly.pdbx_strand_id
1 'polypeptide(L)'
;MLSNRWLSAAAGGELEPLLDRGWCSPEAWGRWGRDKVQRILLPNRDLGSRGVVIDLRIMQLADKDGRIPRVEVRVNQTPITTISVVRSMQPEEHRIVIPRLLLRQSGFTTIELRPEASVAASRVTPEDKRLLGVGLIAMRVAPSIQ
;
A
#
# COMPACT_ATOMS: atom_id res chain seq x y z
N MET A 1 -15.61 8.78 -3.84
CA MET A 1 -14.23 8.92 -4.38
C MET A 1 -13.86 7.65 -5.13
N LEU A 2 -14.53 7.40 -6.26
CA LEU A 2 -14.25 6.27 -7.14
C LEU A 2 -13.57 6.86 -8.36
N SER A 3 -12.31 6.52 -8.56
CA SER A 3 -11.52 7.05 -9.65
C SER A 3 -10.79 5.89 -10.27
N ASN A 4 -11.22 5.50 -11.48
CA ASN A 4 -10.55 4.46 -12.25
C ASN A 4 -9.17 4.91 -12.79
N ARG A 5 -8.58 5.96 -12.19
CA ARG A 5 -7.25 6.49 -12.47
C ARG A 5 -6.29 6.08 -11.37
N TRP A 6 -5.03 5.94 -11.73
CA TRP A 6 -3.94 5.79 -10.76
C TRP A 6 -3.70 7.13 -10.06
N LEU A 7 -3.66 7.09 -8.73
CA LEU A 7 -3.28 8.20 -7.87
C LEU A 7 -1.83 7.98 -7.45
N SER A 8 -0.98 9.00 -7.55
CA SER A 8 0.46 8.88 -7.27
C SER A 8 0.76 9.01 -5.78
N ALA A 9 1.73 8.23 -5.27
CA ALA A 9 2.29 8.36 -3.92
C ALA A 9 3.55 9.24 -3.86
N ALA A 10 4.03 9.74 -4.99
CA ALA A 10 5.21 10.61 -5.08
C ALA A 10 4.99 11.95 -4.35
N ALA A 11 6.05 12.76 -4.24
CA ALA A 11 5.96 14.11 -3.70
C ALA A 11 4.91 14.94 -4.46
N GLY A 12 3.92 15.51 -3.75
CA GLY A 12 2.82 16.26 -4.36
C GLY A 12 1.78 15.39 -5.08
N GLY A 13 1.86 14.06 -4.96
CA GLY A 13 0.93 13.12 -5.56
C GLY A 13 -0.44 13.08 -4.86
N GLU A 14 -1.46 12.64 -5.60
CA GLU A 14 -2.85 12.69 -5.13
C GLU A 14 -3.16 11.74 -3.98
N LEU A 15 -2.27 10.78 -3.67
CA LEU A 15 -2.42 9.92 -2.51
C LEU A 15 -2.00 10.58 -1.20
N GLU A 16 -1.20 11.64 -1.23
CA GLU A 16 -0.67 12.30 -0.02
C GLU A 16 -1.72 12.53 1.09
N PRO A 17 -2.93 13.08 0.83
CA PRO A 17 -3.94 13.27 1.88
C PRO A 17 -4.54 11.96 2.42
N LEU A 18 -4.31 10.82 1.76
CA LEU A 18 -4.81 9.50 2.14
C LEU A 18 -3.78 8.68 2.93
N LEU A 19 -2.50 9.07 2.89
CA LEU A 19 -1.42 8.34 3.56
C LEU A 19 -1.29 8.81 5.03
N ASP A 20 -1.94 8.10 5.95
CA ASP A 20 -2.02 8.49 7.37
C ASP A 20 -0.70 8.34 8.12
N ARG A 21 -0.20 7.10 8.27
CA ARG A 21 0.97 6.82 9.10
C ARG A 21 1.78 5.64 8.59
N GLY A 22 3.01 5.55 9.10
CA GLY A 22 3.95 4.48 8.76
C GLY A 22 4.62 4.70 7.41
N TRP A 23 4.65 5.92 6.87
CA TRP A 23 5.29 6.25 5.61
C TRP A 23 6.55 7.10 5.86
N CYS A 24 7.58 6.90 5.06
CA CYS A 24 8.72 7.80 4.96
C CYS A 24 8.33 9.09 4.21
N SER A 25 9.25 10.05 4.20
CA SER A 25 9.17 11.21 3.31
C SER A 25 8.99 10.78 1.84
N PRO A 26 8.27 11.56 1.04
CA PRO A 26 8.08 11.26 -0.38
C PRO A 26 9.39 11.27 -1.17
N GLU A 27 9.44 10.39 -2.16
CA GLU A 27 10.46 10.32 -3.19
C GLU A 27 9.83 10.63 -4.57
N ALA A 28 10.66 10.81 -5.60
CA ALA A 28 10.18 11.18 -6.94
C ALA A 28 9.26 10.13 -7.57
N TRP A 29 9.39 8.86 -7.15
CA TRP A 29 8.62 7.74 -7.68
C TRP A 29 7.46 7.30 -6.77
N GLY A 30 7.45 7.67 -5.48
CA GLY A 30 6.53 7.11 -4.50
C GLY A 30 6.96 7.32 -3.05
N ARG A 31 6.55 6.42 -2.15
CA ARG A 31 6.89 6.45 -0.72
C ARG A 31 7.20 5.07 -0.19
N TRP A 32 8.28 4.97 0.57
CA TRP A 32 8.54 3.79 1.37
C TRP A 32 7.68 3.74 2.62
N GLY A 33 7.27 2.55 3.00
CA GLY A 33 6.77 2.24 4.32
C GLY A 33 7.90 2.26 5.34
N ARG A 34 7.71 3.05 6.39
CA ARG A 34 8.49 3.03 7.62
C ARG A 34 7.83 2.08 8.61
N ASP A 35 8.61 1.20 9.23
CA ASP A 35 8.17 0.30 10.30
C ASP A 35 7.18 -0.81 9.84
N LYS A 36 6.50 -1.43 10.81
CA LYS A 36 5.70 -2.65 10.66
C LYS A 36 4.30 -2.46 10.10
N VAL A 37 3.76 -1.23 10.08
CA VAL A 37 2.38 -0.97 9.64
C VAL A 37 2.29 0.35 8.90
N GLN A 38 1.98 0.28 7.62
CA GLN A 38 1.66 1.41 6.77
C GLN A 38 0.14 1.53 6.65
N ARG A 39 -0.40 2.75 6.70
CA ARG A 39 -1.85 2.95 6.67
C ARG A 39 -2.29 3.93 5.59
N ILE A 40 -3.32 3.53 4.88
CA ILE A 40 -4.07 4.34 3.92
C ILE A 40 -5.50 4.53 4.44
N LEU A 41 -5.99 5.77 4.41
CA LEU A 41 -7.37 6.12 4.75
C LEU A 41 -8.16 6.34 3.47
N LEU A 42 -9.11 5.45 3.21
CA LEU A 42 -9.99 5.56 2.06
C LEU A 42 -11.33 6.21 2.49
N PRO A 43 -11.67 7.41 2.00
CA PRO A 43 -12.93 8.06 2.34
C PRO A 43 -14.12 7.26 1.80
N ASN A 44 -15.11 6.96 2.65
CA ASN A 44 -16.22 6.05 2.29
C ASN A 44 -17.34 6.68 1.47
N ARG A 45 -17.24 7.95 1.05
CA ARG A 45 -18.27 8.60 0.22
C ARG A 45 -18.48 7.77 -1.04
N ASP A 46 -19.65 7.13 -1.10
CA ASP A 46 -20.17 6.29 -2.18
C ASP A 46 -19.53 4.89 -2.33
N LEU A 47 -18.76 4.43 -1.33
CA LEU A 47 -18.18 3.08 -1.34
C LEU A 47 -19.11 2.01 -0.76
N GLY A 48 -19.99 2.35 0.17
CA GLY A 48 -20.79 1.35 0.90
C GLY A 48 -21.91 0.65 0.11
N SER A 49 -22.20 1.10 -1.12
CA SER A 49 -23.25 0.53 -1.97
C SER A 49 -22.77 -0.65 -2.82
N ARG A 50 -21.45 -0.75 -3.08
CA ARG A 50 -20.82 -1.82 -3.89
C ARG A 50 -19.54 -2.29 -3.20
N GLY A 51 -19.02 -3.46 -3.56
CA GLY A 51 -17.65 -3.80 -3.15
C GLY A 51 -16.66 -2.79 -3.75
N VAL A 52 -15.40 -2.82 -3.32
CA VAL A 52 -14.34 -1.97 -3.87
C VAL A 52 -13.18 -2.83 -4.34
N VAL A 53 -12.60 -2.48 -5.47
CA VAL A 53 -11.32 -3.03 -5.93
C VAL A 53 -10.26 -1.95 -5.75
N ILE A 54 -9.15 -2.34 -5.12
CA ILE A 54 -7.96 -1.52 -5.00
C ILE A 54 -6.86 -2.20 -5.79
N ASP A 55 -6.33 -1.51 -6.79
CA ASP A 55 -5.07 -1.92 -7.40
C ASP A 55 -3.96 -1.08 -6.76
N LEU A 56 -2.92 -1.75 -6.26
CA LEU A 56 -1.72 -1.13 -5.71
C LEU A 56 -0.55 -1.40 -6.65
N ARG A 57 0.21 -0.37 -7.00
CA ARG A 57 1.53 -0.52 -7.60
C ARG A 57 2.56 -0.39 -6.49
N ILE A 58 3.28 -1.47 -6.21
CA ILE A 58 4.24 -1.53 -5.10
C ILE A 58 5.61 -1.99 -5.57
N MET A 59 6.61 -1.78 -4.72
CA MET A 59 7.99 -2.23 -4.87
C MET A 59 8.52 -2.67 -3.49
N GLN A 60 9.46 -3.61 -3.45
CA GLN A 60 10.05 -4.07 -2.19
C GLN A 60 11.54 -4.36 -2.33
N LEU A 61 12.22 -4.44 -1.20
CA LEU A 61 13.60 -4.93 -1.10
C LEU A 61 13.62 -6.41 -0.73
N ALA A 62 14.57 -7.15 -1.31
CA ALA A 62 14.96 -8.46 -0.83
C ALA A 62 15.86 -8.35 0.41
N ASP A 63 15.69 -9.27 1.36
CA ASP A 63 16.56 -9.39 2.53
C ASP A 63 17.95 -9.95 2.17
N LYS A 64 18.79 -10.16 3.19
CA LYS A 64 20.17 -10.64 3.01
C LYS A 64 20.27 -12.01 2.31
N ASP A 65 19.22 -12.81 2.39
CA ASP A 65 19.15 -14.16 1.83
C ASP A 65 18.45 -14.14 0.45
N GLY A 66 18.18 -12.94 -0.09
CA GLY A 66 17.48 -12.75 -1.37
C GLY A 66 15.97 -12.93 -1.28
N ARG A 67 15.40 -13.10 -0.08
CA ARG A 67 13.97 -13.31 0.11
C ARG A 67 13.24 -11.97 0.20
N ILE A 68 12.13 -11.85 -0.53
CA ILE A 68 11.26 -10.68 -0.47
C ILE A 68 10.19 -10.91 0.61
N PRO A 69 10.11 -10.06 1.66
CA PRO A 69 9.14 -10.25 2.74
C PRO A 69 7.70 -10.13 2.22
N ARG A 70 6.79 -10.98 2.71
CA ARG A 70 5.38 -10.83 2.33
C ARG A 70 4.75 -9.66 3.07
N VAL A 71 3.66 -9.12 2.52
CA VAL A 71 2.90 -8.00 3.07
C VAL A 71 1.46 -8.43 3.29
N GLU A 72 1.04 -8.54 4.54
CA GLU A 72 -0.36 -8.77 4.88
C GLU A 72 -1.16 -7.49 4.63
N VAL A 73 -2.23 -7.60 3.84
CA VAL A 73 -3.16 -6.50 3.60
C VAL A 73 -4.37 -6.71 4.49
N ARG A 74 -4.68 -5.70 5.31
CA ARG A 74 -5.84 -5.70 6.21
C ARG A 74 -6.77 -4.54 5.87
N VAL A 75 -8.07 -4.79 5.98
CA VAL A 75 -9.11 -3.76 5.86
C VAL A 75 -9.86 -3.68 7.18
N ASN A 76 -9.87 -2.50 7.81
CA ASN A 76 -10.46 -2.30 9.14
C ASN A 76 -10.01 -3.38 10.14
N GLN A 77 -8.69 -3.62 10.20
CA GLN A 77 -8.03 -4.64 11.04
C GLN A 77 -8.29 -6.11 10.65
N THR A 78 -9.14 -6.39 9.65
CA THR A 78 -9.40 -7.76 9.15
C THR A 78 -8.42 -8.12 8.04
N PRO A 79 -7.63 -9.21 8.15
CA PRO A 79 -6.78 -9.69 7.06
C PRO A 79 -7.60 -10.13 5.85
N ILE A 80 -7.18 -9.72 4.65
CA ILE A 80 -7.90 -10.03 3.39
C ILE A 80 -7.03 -10.81 2.42
N THR A 81 -5.77 -10.43 2.31
CA THR A 81 -4.84 -11.09 1.42
C THR A 81 -3.41 -10.85 1.86
N THR A 82 -2.48 -11.53 1.22
CA THR A 82 -1.05 -11.30 1.35
C THR A 82 -0.47 -11.07 -0.04
N ILE A 83 0.31 -10.00 -0.19
CA ILE A 83 0.96 -9.64 -1.45
C ILE A 83 2.47 -9.63 -1.28
N SER A 84 3.18 -9.83 -2.37
CA SER A 84 4.64 -9.69 -2.45
C SER A 84 5.00 -9.47 -3.91
N VAL A 85 6.01 -8.65 -4.17
CA VAL A 85 6.64 -8.62 -5.50
C VAL A 85 7.51 -9.86 -5.70
N VAL A 86 7.72 -10.26 -6.96
CA VAL A 86 8.59 -11.39 -7.35
C VAL A 86 10.04 -10.94 -7.44
N ARG A 87 10.29 -9.69 -7.85
CA ARG A 87 11.64 -9.15 -8.05
C ARG A 87 11.88 -7.90 -7.20
N SER A 88 12.99 -7.91 -6.46
CA SER A 88 13.42 -6.78 -5.64
C SER A 88 13.64 -5.55 -6.51
N MET A 89 13.22 -4.38 -6.03
CA MET A 89 13.30 -3.09 -6.73
C MET A 89 12.61 -3.04 -8.09
N GLN A 90 11.73 -3.99 -8.40
CA GLN A 90 10.89 -3.97 -9.59
C GLN A 90 9.42 -3.71 -9.19
N PRO A 91 8.79 -2.64 -9.71
CA PRO A 91 7.39 -2.38 -9.45
C PRO A 91 6.46 -3.48 -9.98
N GLU A 92 5.49 -3.88 -9.17
CA GLU A 92 4.44 -4.83 -9.56
C GLU A 92 3.06 -4.32 -9.12
N GLU A 93 2.03 -4.71 -9.87
CA GLU A 93 0.63 -4.35 -9.58
C GLU A 93 -0.08 -5.50 -8.89
N HIS A 94 -0.74 -5.20 -7.78
CA HIS A 94 -1.56 -6.15 -7.03
C HIS A 94 -3.00 -5.66 -6.95
N ARG A 95 -3.92 -6.52 -7.36
CA ARG A 95 -5.36 -6.31 -7.23
C ARG A 95 -5.86 -6.89 -5.91
N ILE A 96 -6.55 -6.07 -5.13
CA ILE A 96 -7.16 -6.42 -3.85
C ILE A 96 -8.66 -6.14 -3.96
N VAL A 97 -9.47 -7.20 -3.82
CA VAL A 97 -10.92 -7.06 -3.75
C VAL A 97 -11.32 -6.89 -2.28
N ILE A 98 -11.99 -5.79 -1.96
CA ILE A 98 -12.51 -5.49 -0.62
C ILE A 98 -14.00 -5.82 -0.59
N PRO A 99 -14.41 -6.85 0.17
CA PRO A 99 -15.80 -7.16 0.38
C PRO A 99 -16.57 -5.98 0.98
N ARG A 100 -17.80 -5.75 0.48
CA ARG A 100 -18.68 -4.68 0.96
C ARG A 100 -18.88 -4.68 2.48
N LEU A 101 -18.99 -5.86 3.08
CA LEU A 101 -19.14 -6.06 4.53
C LEU A 101 -17.99 -5.50 5.38
N LEU A 102 -16.83 -5.23 4.77
CA LEU A 102 -15.67 -4.63 5.44
C LEU A 102 -15.54 -3.14 5.18
N LEU A 103 -16.36 -2.55 4.31
CA LEU A 103 -16.39 -1.12 4.07
C LEU A 103 -17.27 -0.45 5.13
N ARG A 104 -16.80 0.65 5.72
CA ARG A 104 -17.68 1.41 6.63
C ARG A 104 -18.65 2.25 5.83
N GLN A 105 -19.86 2.45 6.37
CA GLN A 105 -20.90 3.27 5.74
C GLN A 105 -20.60 4.77 5.82
N SER A 106 -19.81 5.20 6.80
CA SER A 106 -19.39 6.59 7.01
C SER A 106 -17.91 6.68 7.39
N GLY A 107 -17.35 7.88 7.39
CA GLY A 107 -15.94 8.13 7.73
C GLY A 107 -14.96 7.52 6.72
N PHE A 108 -13.96 6.80 7.23
CA PHE A 108 -12.88 6.20 6.45
C PHE A 108 -12.85 4.68 6.60
N THR A 109 -12.53 3.98 5.52
CA THR A 109 -12.08 2.60 5.56
C THR A 109 -10.57 2.62 5.67
N THR A 110 -10.04 1.92 6.68
CA THR A 110 -8.60 1.83 6.89
C THR A 110 -8.05 0.64 6.14
N ILE A 111 -7.03 0.86 5.31
CA ILE A 111 -6.24 -0.19 4.67
C ILE A 111 -4.88 -0.18 5.33
N GLU A 112 -4.46 -1.31 5.90
CA GLU A 112 -3.14 -1.47 6.51
C GLU A 112 -2.31 -2.45 5.70
N LEU A 113 -1.09 -2.05 5.35
CA LEU A 113 -0.06 -2.92 4.79
C LEU A 113 0.90 -3.28 5.93
N ARG A 114 1.06 -4.57 6.19
CA ARG A 114 1.90 -5.09 7.27
C ARG A 114 2.97 -6.03 6.71
N PRO A 115 4.17 -5.51 6.40
CA PRO A 115 5.28 -6.36 5.99
C PRO A 115 5.68 -7.29 7.12
N GLU A 116 5.96 -8.57 6.80
CA GLU A 116 6.49 -9.55 7.75
C GLU A 116 7.82 -9.09 8.37
N ALA A 117 8.62 -8.38 7.58
CA ALA A 117 9.88 -7.80 7.98
C ALA A 117 10.15 -6.52 7.19
N SER A 118 10.83 -5.57 7.83
CA SER A 118 11.44 -4.43 7.14
C SER A 118 12.87 -4.78 6.76
N VAL A 119 13.35 -4.25 5.63
CA VAL A 119 14.66 -4.52 5.06
C VAL A 119 15.50 -3.24 5.07
N ALA A 120 16.78 -3.35 5.43
CA ALA A 120 17.68 -2.20 5.45
C ALA A 120 17.94 -1.66 4.04
N ALA A 121 17.68 -0.36 3.84
CA ALA A 121 17.95 0.34 2.60
C ALA A 121 19.43 0.32 2.21
N SER A 122 20.32 0.20 3.19
CA SER A 122 21.78 0.05 3.04
C SER A 122 22.22 -1.14 2.19
N ARG A 123 21.31 -2.05 1.86
CA ARG A 123 21.53 -3.12 0.87
C ARG A 123 21.63 -2.61 -0.56
N VAL A 124 20.96 -1.49 -0.87
CA VAL A 124 20.95 -0.86 -2.20
C VAL A 124 21.73 0.45 -2.17
N THR A 125 21.55 1.24 -1.11
CA THR A 125 22.20 2.54 -0.92
C THR A 125 22.90 2.55 0.44
N PRO A 126 24.19 2.21 0.54
CA PRO A 126 24.89 1.91 1.81
C PRO A 126 24.71 2.95 2.94
N GLU A 127 24.55 4.21 2.58
CA GLU A 127 24.43 5.36 3.47
C GLU A 127 23.01 5.51 4.03
N ASP A 128 22.03 4.86 3.41
CA ASP A 128 20.64 4.88 3.83
C ASP A 128 20.40 3.88 4.97
N LYS A 129 20.27 4.42 6.18
CA LYS A 129 20.07 3.63 7.41
C LYS A 129 18.60 3.28 7.66
N ARG A 130 17.67 3.63 6.76
CA ARG A 130 16.24 3.34 6.94
C ARG A 130 15.98 1.83 6.88
N LEU A 131 15.02 1.37 7.67
CA LEU A 131 14.39 0.06 7.53
C LEU A 131 13.09 0.24 6.74
N LEU A 132 13.03 -0.36 5.55
CA LEU A 132 11.98 -0.15 4.57
C LEU A 132 11.08 -1.39 4.50
N GLY A 133 9.77 -1.17 4.61
CA GLY A 133 8.76 -2.21 4.42
C GLY A 133 8.40 -2.38 2.95
N VAL A 134 7.23 -1.87 2.58
CA VAL A 134 6.74 -1.83 1.19
C VAL A 134 6.82 -0.43 0.62
N GLY A 135 7.30 -0.30 -0.61
CA GLY A 135 7.28 0.94 -1.38
C GLY A 135 5.95 1.05 -2.11
N LEU A 136 5.17 2.10 -1.84
CA LEU A 136 3.95 2.42 -2.56
C LEU A 136 4.28 3.42 -3.66
N ILE A 137 3.97 3.08 -4.91
CA ILE A 137 4.16 3.95 -6.07
C ILE A 137 2.84 4.65 -6.41
N ALA A 138 1.77 3.87 -6.54
CA ALA A 138 0.46 4.37 -6.91
C ALA A 138 -0.65 3.44 -6.42
N MET A 139 -1.86 3.98 -6.38
CA MET A 139 -3.08 3.23 -6.04
C MET A 139 -4.21 3.67 -6.96
N ARG A 140 -5.02 2.71 -7.39
CA ARG A 140 -6.28 2.96 -8.11
C ARG A 140 -7.42 2.36 -7.32
N VAL A 141 -8.55 3.08 -7.26
CA VAL A 141 -9.76 2.64 -6.54
C VAL A 141 -10.93 2.60 -7.51
N ALA A 142 -11.46 1.40 -7.75
CA ALA A 142 -12.58 1.16 -8.63
C ALA A 142 -13.74 0.49 -7.88
N PRO A 143 -14.99 0.65 -8.33
CA PRO A 143 -16.09 -0.17 -7.85
C PRO A 143 -15.81 -1.64 -8.17
N SER A 144 -16.15 -2.54 -7.26
CA SER A 144 -16.25 -3.96 -7.58
C SER A 144 -17.51 -4.16 -8.40
N ILE A 145 -17.36 -4.74 -9.60
CA ILE A 145 -18.46 -5.26 -10.40
C ILE A 145 -18.71 -6.67 -9.86
N GLN A 146 -19.60 -6.79 -8.88
CA GLN A 146 -20.20 -8.03 -8.44
C GLN A 146 -21.70 -7.95 -8.67
#